data_AF-A0A2G6NDP0-F1
#
_entry.id   AF-A0A2G6NDP0-F1
#
_cell.length_a   1.000
_cell.length_b   1.000
_cell.length_c   1.000
_cell.angle_alpha   90.00
_cell.angle_beta   90.00
_cell.angle_gamma   90.00
#
_symmetry.space_group_name_H-M   'P 1'
#
loop_
_entity.id
_entity.type
_entity.pdbx_description
1 polymer ?
#
loop_
_entity_poly.entity_id
_entity_poly.type
_entity_poly.pdbx_seq_one_letter_code
_entity_poly.pdbx_strand_id
1 'polypeptide(L)'
;MDVDNRKFDRFDSLNLLSYVCHVREEAASVKQGMGRTLDVSEGGIQLETHVPLDLDHTVSLNIGLKEDMCVINGTVVYCRKAGNGMYESGIQFFDVDLAAKRTLQAFIDDFIRAKDQEPDSFDPS
;
A
#
# COMPACT_ATOMS: atom_id res chain seq x y z
N MET A 1 14.31 22.81 -22.74
CA MET A 1 12.95 22.83 -22.15
C MET A 1 12.81 21.47 -21.51
N ASP A 2 13.33 21.37 -20.29
CA ASP A 2 13.40 20.12 -19.55
C ASP A 2 12.19 20.13 -18.62
N VAL A 3 11.09 19.57 -19.10
CA VAL A 3 9.87 19.44 -18.30
C VAL A 3 10.16 18.41 -17.23
N ASP A 4 9.98 18.85 -15.98
CA ASP A 4 10.30 18.21 -14.71
C ASP A 4 9.63 16.82 -14.55
N ASN A 5 10.13 15.81 -15.25
CA ASN A 5 9.58 14.45 -15.23
C ASN A 5 10.03 13.63 -14.01
N ARG A 6 10.90 14.18 -13.15
CA ARG A 6 11.47 13.46 -11.99
C ARG A 6 10.68 13.62 -10.69
N LYS A 7 9.75 14.57 -10.62
CA LYS A 7 8.86 14.68 -9.45
C LYS A 7 7.80 13.60 -9.47
N PHE A 8 7.14 13.37 -10.61
CA PHE A 8 6.06 12.38 -10.74
C PHE A 8 6.49 10.93 -10.45
N ASP A 9 7.67 10.50 -10.91
CA ASP A 9 8.17 9.12 -10.69
C ASP A 9 8.35 8.75 -9.20
N ARG A 10 8.62 9.74 -8.34
CA ARG A 10 8.85 9.48 -6.90
C ARG A 10 7.56 9.27 -6.13
N PHE A 11 6.50 9.98 -6.48
CA PHE A 11 5.19 9.85 -5.83
C PHE A 11 4.61 8.46 -6.09
N ASP A 12 4.67 7.97 -7.32
CA ASP A 12 4.13 6.66 -7.67
C ASP A 12 4.92 5.52 -6.99
N SER A 13 6.24 5.67 -6.90
CA SER A 13 7.11 4.71 -6.21
C SER A 13 6.88 4.63 -4.70
N LEU A 14 6.58 5.75 -4.02
CA LEU A 14 6.27 5.78 -2.58
C LEU A 14 4.93 5.09 -2.28
N ASN A 15 4.03 5.04 -3.26
CA ASN A 15 2.75 4.37 -3.14
C ASN A 15 2.86 2.87 -3.43
N LEU A 16 3.95 2.40 -4.04
CA LEU A 16 4.12 0.99 -4.38
C LEU A 16 4.77 0.22 -3.23
N LEU A 17 4.09 -0.83 -2.78
CA LEU A 17 4.64 -1.82 -1.88
C LEU A 17 4.50 -3.22 -2.46
N SER A 18 5.32 -4.15 -1.97
CA SER A 18 5.14 -5.56 -2.30
C SER A 18 4.28 -6.25 -1.25
N TYR A 19 3.43 -7.17 -1.68
CA TYR A 19 2.58 -7.96 -0.81
C TYR A 19 2.76 -9.46 -1.09
N VAL A 20 2.56 -10.26 -0.06
CA VAL A 20 2.47 -11.72 -0.13
C VAL A 20 1.21 -12.15 0.60
N CYS A 21 0.36 -12.93 -0.07
CA CYS A 21 -0.85 -13.52 0.49
C CYS A 21 -0.56 -14.93 1.00
N HIS A 22 -1.04 -15.20 2.20
CA HIS A 22 -0.99 -16.48 2.87
C HIS A 22 -2.40 -16.98 3.14
N VAL A 23 -2.63 -18.28 2.94
CA VAL A 23 -3.89 -18.90 3.34
C VAL A 23 -3.87 -19.05 4.86
N ARG A 24 -4.92 -18.59 5.55
CA ARG A 24 -4.94 -18.60 7.03
C ARG A 24 -4.77 -20.00 7.63
N GLU A 25 -5.18 -21.04 6.91
CA GLU A 25 -5.13 -22.44 7.35
C GLU A 25 -3.97 -23.26 6.74
N GLU A 26 -3.17 -22.67 5.85
CA GLU A 26 -2.05 -23.35 5.19
C GLU A 26 -0.79 -22.48 5.14
N ALA A 27 0.37 -23.08 5.39
CA ALA A 27 1.65 -22.35 5.30
C ALA A 27 2.06 -21.98 3.85
N ALA A 28 1.18 -22.21 2.87
CA ALA A 28 1.43 -21.91 1.47
C ALA A 28 1.13 -20.44 1.15
N SER A 29 2.09 -19.76 0.51
CA SER A 29 1.82 -18.51 -0.16
C SER A 29 1.06 -18.78 -1.47
N VAL A 30 -0.02 -18.04 -1.70
CA VAL A 30 -0.91 -18.27 -2.85
C VAL A 30 -0.80 -17.17 -3.90
N LYS A 31 -0.42 -15.96 -3.50
CA LYS A 31 -0.28 -14.81 -4.39
C LYS A 31 0.82 -13.88 -3.87
N GLN A 32 1.55 -13.25 -4.77
CA GLN A 32 2.47 -12.16 -4.45
C GLN A 32 2.47 -11.15 -5.60
N GLY A 33 2.77 -9.90 -5.30
CA GLY A 33 2.80 -8.85 -6.30
C GLY A 33 3.13 -7.49 -5.74
N MET A 34 2.98 -6.47 -6.58
CA MET A 34 3.02 -5.07 -6.17
C MET A 34 1.60 -4.52 -6.07
N GLY A 35 1.36 -3.68 -5.07
CA GLY A 35 0.11 -2.96 -4.90
C GLY A 35 0.39 -1.48 -4.69
N ARG A 36 -0.56 -0.65 -5.13
CA ARG A 36 -0.53 0.79 -4.94
C ARG A 36 -1.33 1.18 -3.71
N THR A 37 -0.73 1.94 -2.83
CA THR A 37 -1.33 2.44 -1.60
C THR A 37 -2.26 3.59 -1.95
N LEU A 38 -3.55 3.43 -1.68
CA LEU A 38 -4.57 4.46 -1.88
C LEU A 38 -4.80 5.28 -0.60
N ASP A 39 -4.69 4.63 0.55
CA ASP A 39 -4.84 5.23 1.86
C ASP A 39 -4.11 4.40 2.92
N VAL A 40 -3.63 5.04 3.99
CA VAL A 40 -2.89 4.35 5.07
C VAL A 40 -3.10 5.02 6.43
N SER A 41 -3.16 4.20 7.48
CA SER A 41 -3.24 4.61 8.88
C SER A 41 -2.45 3.66 9.78
N GLU A 42 -2.34 3.96 11.08
CA GLU A 42 -1.75 3.02 12.05
C GLU A 42 -2.49 1.67 12.13
N GLY A 43 -3.77 1.64 11.77
CA GLY A 43 -4.63 0.45 11.90
C GLY A 43 -4.79 -0.37 10.63
N GLY A 44 -4.38 0.14 9.48
CA GLY A 44 -4.59 -0.54 8.20
C GLY A 44 -4.26 0.29 6.98
N ILE A 45 -4.41 -0.33 5.82
CA ILE A 45 -4.09 0.23 4.50
C ILE A 45 -5.16 -0.15 3.48
N GLN A 46 -5.43 0.77 2.55
CA GLN A 46 -6.20 0.50 1.35
C GLN A 46 -5.23 0.29 0.18
N LEU A 47 -5.26 -0.92 -0.39
CA LEU A 47 -4.34 -1.35 -1.43
C LEU A 47 -5.09 -1.58 -2.75
N GLU A 48 -4.62 -0.97 -3.83
CA GLU A 48 -5.03 -1.26 -5.19
C GLU A 48 -4.10 -2.29 -5.82
N THR A 49 -4.68 -3.30 -6.47
CA THR A 49 -3.95 -4.43 -7.08
C THR A 49 -4.61 -4.85 -8.39
N HIS A 50 -3.87 -5.53 -9.26
CA HIS A 50 -4.41 -6.09 -10.51
C HIS A 50 -5.24 -7.36 -10.32
N VAL A 51 -5.20 -7.97 -9.14
CA VAL A 51 -5.85 -9.24 -8.82
C VAL A 51 -6.62 -9.13 -7.51
N PRO A 52 -7.77 -9.82 -7.35
CA PRO A 52 -8.51 -9.78 -6.10
C PRO A 52 -7.72 -10.45 -4.97
N LEU A 53 -7.77 -9.82 -3.79
CA LEU A 53 -7.31 -10.40 -2.52
C LEU A 53 -8.50 -11.06 -1.82
N ASP A 54 -8.26 -12.22 -1.23
CA ASP A 54 -9.31 -13.03 -0.61
C ASP A 54 -9.49 -12.64 0.86
N LEU A 55 -10.74 -12.70 1.35
CA LEU A 55 -11.11 -12.36 2.73
C LEU A 55 -10.54 -13.37 3.73
N ASP A 56 -10.35 -14.62 3.30
CA ASP A 56 -9.81 -15.69 4.14
C ASP A 56 -8.27 -15.69 4.20
N HIS A 57 -7.62 -14.74 3.52
CA HIS A 57 -6.16 -14.63 3.49
C HIS A 57 -5.62 -13.62 4.51
N THR A 58 -4.44 -13.93 5.02
CA THR A 58 -3.56 -12.92 5.62
C THR A 58 -2.61 -12.38 4.57
N VAL A 59 -2.18 -11.14 4.73
CA VAL A 59 -1.29 -10.44 3.80
C VAL A 59 -0.11 -9.91 4.58
N SER A 60 1.09 -10.23 4.12
CA SER A 60 2.34 -9.61 4.56
C SER A 60 2.72 -8.52 3.58
N LEU A 61 2.87 -7.30 4.08
CA LEU A 61 3.20 -6.10 3.32
C LEU A 61 4.65 -5.74 3.63
N ASN A 62 5.51 -5.71 2.62
CA ASN A 62 6.87 -5.22 2.78
C ASN A 62 6.89 -3.72 2.49
N ILE A 63 7.02 -2.92 3.54
CA ILE A 63 7.10 -1.46 3.46
C ILE A 63 8.57 -1.09 3.47
N GLY A 64 9.03 -0.47 2.38
CA GLY A 64 10.37 0.09 2.26
C GLY A 64 10.32 1.61 2.37
N LEU A 65 11.13 2.18 3.26
CA LEU A 65 11.30 3.62 3.41
C LEU A 65 12.79 3.96 3.49
N LYS A 66 13.34 4.53 2.42
CA LYS A 66 14.77 4.86 2.29
C LYS A 66 15.65 3.61 2.47
N GLU A 67 16.34 3.51 3.61
CA GLU A 67 17.23 2.39 3.97
C GLU A 67 16.54 1.41 4.94
N ASP A 68 15.37 1.77 5.47
CA ASP A 68 14.61 0.96 6.41
C ASP A 68 13.56 0.13 5.68
N MET A 69 13.37 -1.11 6.12
CA MET A 69 12.31 -1.99 5.64
C MET A 69 11.64 -2.68 6.82
N CYS A 70 10.31 -2.78 6.78
CA CYS A 70 9.56 -3.59 7.73
C CYS A 70 8.52 -4.46 7.01
N VAL A 71 8.12 -5.53 7.69
CA VAL A 71 7.00 -6.37 7.27
C VAL A 71 5.84 -6.13 8.21
N ILE A 72 4.66 -5.84 7.66
CA ILE A 72 3.43 -5.67 8.41
C ILE A 72 2.43 -6.71 7.96
N ASN A 73 1.89 -7.45 8.92
CA ASN A 73 0.86 -8.45 8.65
C ASN A 73 -0.52 -7.85 8.82
N GLY A 74 -1.47 -8.29 7.99
CA GLY A 74 -2.85 -7.85 8.07
C GLY A 74 -3.84 -8.85 7.50
N THR A 75 -5.11 -8.66 7.84
CA THR A 75 -6.24 -9.42 7.29
C THR A 75 -7.00 -8.58 6.28
N VAL A 76 -7.39 -9.18 5.16
CA VAL A 76 -8.28 -8.52 4.20
C VAL A 76 -9.67 -8.41 4.83
N VAL A 77 -10.19 -7.19 4.97
CA VAL A 77 -11.53 -6.93 5.55
C VAL A 77 -12.58 -6.64 4.48
N TYR A 78 -12.15 -6.21 3.29
CA TYR A 78 -12.98 -6.11 2.09
C TYR A 78 -12.12 -6.18 0.83
N CYS A 79 -12.70 -6.61 -0.29
CA CYS A 79 -12.12 -6.47 -1.63
C CYS A 79 -13.23 -6.12 -2.62
N ARG A 80 -13.02 -5.09 -3.45
CA ARG A 80 -13.97 -4.67 -4.49
C ARG A 80 -13.25 -4.41 -5.80
N LYS A 81 -13.94 -4.64 -6.92
CA LYS A 81 -13.46 -4.25 -8.24
C LYS A 81 -13.75 -2.77 -8.47
N ALA A 82 -12.73 -2.00 -8.82
CA ALA A 82 -12.84 -0.59 -9.17
C ALA A 82 -13.24 -0.41 -10.65
N GLY A 83 -13.75 0.79 -10.99
CA GLY A 83 -14.22 1.10 -12.35
C GLY A 83 -13.13 1.08 -13.43
N ASN A 84 -11.86 1.16 -13.02
CA ASN A 84 -10.68 1.09 -13.89
C ASN A 84 -10.22 -0.36 -14.17
N GLY A 85 -10.92 -1.38 -13.66
CA GLY A 85 -10.55 -2.79 -13.82
C GLY A 85 -9.58 -3.33 -12.77
N MET A 86 -9.13 -2.48 -11.83
CA MET A 86 -8.30 -2.86 -10.68
C MET A 86 -9.15 -3.36 -9.51
N TYR A 87 -8.49 -3.81 -8.45
CA TYR A 87 -9.12 -4.25 -7.20
C TYR A 87 -8.63 -3.41 -6.03
N GLU A 88 -9.55 -2.87 -5.26
CA GLU A 88 -9.28 -2.14 -4.03
C GLU A 88 -9.60 -3.04 -2.84
N SER A 89 -8.62 -3.22 -1.95
CA SER A 89 -8.75 -4.07 -0.77
C SER A 89 -8.38 -3.30 0.48
N GLY A 90 -9.23 -3.39 1.51
CA GLY A 90 -8.90 -2.92 2.85
C GLY A 90 -8.18 -4.01 3.62
N ILE A 91 -7.01 -3.69 4.16
CA ILE A 91 -6.21 -4.61 4.96
C ILE A 91 -6.08 -4.02 6.36
N GLN A 92 -6.55 -4.74 7.37
CA GLN A 92 -6.42 -4.37 8.77
C GLN A 92 -5.17 -5.00 9.37
N PHE A 93 -4.29 -4.19 9.97
CA PHE A 93 -3.04 -4.66 10.54
C PHE A 93 -3.24 -5.43 11.84
N PHE A 94 -2.37 -6.42 12.07
CA PHE A 94 -2.27 -7.14 13.34
C PHE A 94 -0.80 -7.44 13.66
N ASP A 95 -0.50 -7.71 14.95
CA ASP A 95 0.84 -8.03 15.45
C ASP A 95 1.95 -7.06 15.01
N VAL A 96 1.64 -5.77 14.95
CA VAL A 96 2.62 -4.73 14.60
C VAL A 96 3.54 -4.47 15.79
N ASP A 97 4.79 -4.91 15.69
CA ASP A 97 5.79 -4.66 16.73
C ASP A 97 6.29 -3.20 16.75
N LEU A 98 7.04 -2.84 17.80
CA LEU A 98 7.53 -1.47 17.99
C LEU A 98 8.50 -0.99 16.90
N ALA A 99 9.30 -1.89 16.32
CA ALA A 99 10.24 -1.54 15.25
C ALA A 99 9.50 -1.32 13.93
N ALA A 100 8.56 -2.21 13.60
CA ALA A 100 7.66 -2.08 12.46
C ALA A 100 6.80 -0.82 12.59
N LYS A 101 6.29 -0.50 13.79
CA LYS A 101 5.48 0.69 14.06
C LYS A 101 6.25 1.99 13.76
N ARG A 102 7.54 2.07 14.09
CA ARG A 102 8.37 3.25 13.77
C ARG A 102 8.49 3.47 12.27
N THR A 103 8.74 2.38 11.54
CA THR A 103 8.86 2.41 10.08
C THR A 103 7.52 2.76 9.43
N LEU A 104 6.41 2.17 9.93
CA LEU A 104 5.05 2.49 9.50
C LEU A 104 4.72 3.96 9.72
N GLN A 105 5.06 4.52 10.89
CA GLN A 105 4.79 5.93 11.19
C GLN A 105 5.52 6.84 10.20
N ALA A 106 6.79 6.57 9.95
CA ALA A 106 7.58 7.34 9.00
C ALA A 106 7.01 7.21 7.57
N PHE A 107 6.52 6.03 7.20
CA PHE A 107 5.83 5.80 5.92
C PHE A 107 4.53 6.60 5.81
N ILE A 108 3.69 6.60 6.86
CA ILE A 108 2.45 7.40 6.92
C ILE A 108 2.78 8.89 6.76
N ASP A 109 3.77 9.40 7.48
CA ASP A 109 4.15 10.81 7.44
C ASP A 109 4.62 11.22 6.03
N ASP A 110 5.45 10.39 5.39
CA ASP A 110 5.92 10.65 4.02
C ASP A 110 4.78 10.51 2.99
N PHE A 111 3.84 9.58 3.18
CA PHE A 111 2.64 9.44 2.34
C PHE A 111 1.72 10.67 2.43
N ILE A 112 1.44 11.17 3.64
CA ILE A 112 0.62 12.37 3.85
C ILE A 112 1.28 13.59 3.19
N ARG A 113 2.58 13.78 3.43
CA ARG A 113 3.35 14.88 2.80
C ARG A 113 3.36 14.79 1.28
N ALA A 114 3.37 13.58 0.75
CA ALA A 114 3.35 13.34 -0.68
C ALA A 114 1.98 13.69 -1.28
N LYS A 115 0.89 13.32 -0.58
CA LYS A 115 -0.49 13.63 -0.98
C LYS A 115 -0.81 15.13 -0.94
N ASP A 116 -0.30 15.85 0.06
CA ASP A 116 -0.44 17.33 0.14
C ASP A 116 0.28 18.08 -0.98
N GLN A 117 1.17 17.42 -1.72
CA GLN A 117 1.91 17.98 -2.85
C GLN A 117 1.32 17.60 -4.21
N GLU A 118 0.23 16.84 -4.27
CA GLU A 118 -0.55 16.71 -5.50
C GLU A 118 -1.10 18.10 -5.84
N PRO A 119 -0.67 18.73 -6.96
CA PRO A 119 -1.36 19.92 -7.42
C PRO A 119 -2.79 19.50 -7.74
N ASP A 120 -3.77 20.14 -7.09
CA ASP A 120 -5.17 20.09 -7.49
C ASP A 120 -5.21 20.15 -9.01
N SER A 121 -5.72 19.09 -9.62
CA SER A 121 -5.82 18.96 -11.06
C SER A 121 -6.41 20.26 -11.61
N PHE A 122 -5.65 20.92 -12.47
CA PHE A 122 -6.04 22.13 -13.19
C PHE A 122 -7.47 21.94 -13.72
N ASP A 123 -8.44 22.65 -13.12
CA ASP A 123 -9.82 22.73 -13.58
C ASP A 123 -9.82 23.58 -14.85
N PRO A 124 -9.94 22.99 -16.06
CA PRO A 124 -10.12 23.78 -17.25
C PRO A 124 -11.60 24.18 -17.30
N SER A 125 -11.80 25.47 -17.05
CA SER A 125 -13.07 26.20 -17.18
C SER A 125 -13.88 25.84 -18.42
#